data_AF-A0A421J5K5-F1
#
_entry.id   AF-A0A421J5K5-F1
#
_cell.length_a   1.000
_cell.length_b   1.000
_cell.length_c   1.000
_cell.angle_alpha   90.00
_cell.angle_beta   90.00
_cell.angle_gamma   90.00
#
_symmetry.space_group_name_H-M   'P 1'
#
loop_
_entity.id
_entity.type
_entity.pdbx_description
1 polymer ?
#
loop_
_entity_poly.entity_id
_entity_poly.type
_entity_poly.pdbx_seq_one_letter_code
_entity_poly.pdbx_strand_id
1 'polypeptide(L)'
;MERRMKSAENDWKINEQYSTSNRLSAFITLQILTFRTKRTKKVGITGKFGVRYGSSLRRQTKKLEVQQHAKYDCSFCGKRTVQRGAAGIWTCKSCRKTVAGGAYTVSTAAAATVRSTIRRLRDMAEV
;
A
#
# COMPACT_ATOMS: atom_id res chain seq x y z
N MET A 1 17.11 -21.13 8.83
CA MET A 1 17.84 -19.98 8.24
C MET A 1 17.60 -19.83 6.73
N GLU A 2 17.07 -20.84 6.04
CA GLU A 2 16.86 -20.83 4.57
C GLU A 2 15.89 -19.78 4.01
N ARG A 3 14.92 -19.31 4.79
CA ARG A 3 13.97 -18.27 4.31
C ARG A 3 14.63 -16.91 4.04
N ARG A 4 15.86 -16.69 4.51
CA ARG A 4 16.66 -15.50 4.20
C ARG A 4 17.38 -15.58 2.86
N MET A 5 17.65 -16.80 2.36
CA MET A 5 18.40 -16.99 1.12
C MET A 5 17.51 -16.81 -0.12
N LYS A 6 16.25 -17.26 -0.08
CA LYS A 6 15.30 -17.07 -1.19
C LYS A 6 14.94 -15.61 -1.50
N SER A 7 15.10 -14.70 -0.53
CA SER A 7 14.87 -13.26 -0.76
C SER A 7 16.06 -12.56 -1.42
N ALA A 8 17.28 -13.11 -1.27
CA ALA A 8 18.47 -12.61 -1.94
C ALA A 8 18.60 -13.18 -3.36
N GLU A 9 18.08 -14.38 -3.61
CA GLU A 9 18.07 -15.02 -4.94
C GLU A 9 17.17 -14.31 -5.97
N ASN A 10 16.19 -13.53 -5.56
CA ASN A 10 15.36 -12.77 -6.50
C ASN A 10 15.91 -11.37 -6.82
N ASP A 11 16.92 -10.90 -6.07
CA ASP A 11 17.53 -9.58 -6.28
C ASP A 11 18.68 -9.62 -7.31
N TRP A 12 19.34 -10.78 -7.54
CA TRP A 12 20.48 -10.88 -8.46
C TRP A 12 20.09 -11.00 -9.94
N LYS A 13 18.90 -11.56 -10.25
CA LYS A 13 18.46 -11.77 -11.65
C LYS A 13 18.15 -10.48 -12.43
N ILE A 14 18.27 -9.31 -11.80
CA ILE A 14 18.04 -8.01 -12.45
C ILE A 14 19.32 -7.44 -13.07
N ASN A 15 20.52 -8.00 -12.78
CA ASN A 15 21.78 -7.34 -13.11
C ASN A 15 22.68 -8.10 -14.09
N GLU A 16 22.11 -8.76 -15.10
CA GLU A 16 22.86 -9.50 -16.12
C GLU A 16 22.41 -9.19 -17.55
N GLN A 17 21.98 -7.95 -17.82
CA GLN A 17 21.60 -7.51 -19.17
C GLN A 17 22.26 -6.20 -19.63
N TYR A 18 23.27 -5.69 -18.91
CA TYR A 18 23.99 -4.46 -19.31
C TYR A 18 25.49 -4.71 -19.49
N SER A 19 25.83 -5.79 -20.17
CA SER A 19 27.15 -5.98 -20.77
C SER A 19 26.98 -5.80 -22.27
N THR A 20 27.45 -4.65 -22.79
CA THR A 20 28.00 -4.41 -24.14
C THR A 20 27.69 -2.99 -24.62
N SER A 21 28.63 -2.05 -24.40
CA SER A 21 29.09 -1.06 -25.39
C SER A 21 29.87 0.05 -24.69
N ASN A 22 31.20 -0.05 -24.77
CA ASN A 22 32.15 1.01 -24.41
C ASN A 22 31.93 2.23 -25.33
N ARG A 23 31.33 3.33 -24.84
CA ARG A 23 31.50 4.72 -25.35
C ARG A 23 30.74 5.84 -24.60
N LEU A 24 30.42 5.69 -23.32
CA LEU A 24 29.72 6.74 -22.54
C LEU A 24 30.33 6.90 -21.13
N SER A 25 31.62 7.27 -21.04
CA SER A 25 32.38 7.34 -19.77
C SER A 25 32.20 8.64 -18.96
N ALA A 26 31.34 9.58 -19.38
CA ALA A 26 31.20 10.88 -18.68
C ALA A 26 29.78 11.20 -18.14
N PHE A 27 28.74 10.46 -18.55
CA PHE A 27 27.37 10.64 -18.00
C PHE A 27 27.04 9.70 -16.84
N ILE A 28 27.84 8.65 -16.65
CA ILE A 28 27.55 7.57 -15.70
C ILE A 28 27.98 7.92 -14.26
N THR A 29 28.92 8.85 -14.07
CA THR A 29 29.45 9.21 -12.72
C THR A 29 28.51 10.07 -11.88
N LEU A 30 27.49 10.73 -12.46
CA LEU A 30 26.52 11.54 -11.71
C LEU A 30 25.26 10.77 -11.27
N GLN A 31 24.99 9.57 -11.80
CA GLN A 31 23.84 8.74 -11.37
C GLN A 31 24.13 7.85 -10.15
N ILE A 32 25.38 7.81 -9.64
CA ILE A 32 25.79 6.85 -8.60
C ILE A 32 25.39 7.27 -7.18
N LEU A 33 24.98 8.53 -6.92
CA LEU A 33 24.84 9.06 -5.55
C LEU A 33 23.42 9.14 -4.96
N THR A 34 22.37 8.60 -5.59
CA THR A 34 21.03 8.59 -4.97
C THR A 34 20.38 7.21 -4.84
N PHE A 35 21.18 6.15 -4.62
CA PHE A 35 20.62 4.89 -4.14
C PHE A 35 20.19 5.04 -2.67
N ARG A 36 19.00 5.61 -2.45
CA ARG A 36 18.41 5.78 -1.11
C ARG A 36 18.19 4.40 -0.49
N THR A 37 19.09 4.02 0.41
CA THR A 37 19.04 2.72 1.08
C THR A 37 17.78 2.59 1.93
N LYS A 38 17.17 1.41 1.91
CA LYS A 38 15.96 1.12 2.68
C LYS A 38 16.27 1.20 4.18
N ARG A 39 15.79 2.25 4.84
CA ARG A 39 16.05 2.51 6.28
C ARG A 39 15.65 1.38 7.23
N THR A 40 14.61 0.59 6.90
CA THR A 40 14.12 -0.44 7.83
C THR A 40 13.89 -1.78 7.13
N LYS A 41 14.35 -2.88 7.76
CA LYS A 41 14.16 -4.24 7.24
C LYS A 41 12.74 -4.77 7.50
N LYS A 42 12.22 -4.61 8.73
CA LYS A 42 10.95 -5.22 9.18
C LYS A 42 9.88 -4.20 9.61
N VAL A 43 10.28 -3.15 10.33
CA VAL A 43 9.34 -2.30 11.10
C VAL A 43 8.51 -1.34 10.25
N GLY A 44 9.04 -0.77 9.16
CA GLY A 44 8.30 0.17 8.31
C GLY A 44 7.79 1.39 9.09
N ILE A 45 6.53 1.78 8.86
CA ILE A 45 5.87 2.95 9.47
C ILE A 45 5.88 2.91 11.02
N THR A 46 5.86 1.72 11.60
CA THR A 46 5.91 1.54 13.06
C THR A 46 7.28 1.77 13.69
N GLY A 47 8.29 2.18 12.91
CA GLY A 47 9.59 2.62 13.42
C GLY A 47 9.49 3.81 14.38
N LYS A 48 8.42 4.63 14.29
CA LYS A 48 8.14 5.74 15.21
C LYS A 48 8.00 5.34 16.68
N PHE A 49 7.62 4.09 16.95
CA PHE A 49 7.44 3.60 18.32
C PHE A 49 8.77 3.20 18.99
N GLY A 50 9.85 3.05 18.21
CA GLY A 50 11.15 2.62 18.70
C GLY A 50 11.09 1.22 19.35
N VAL A 51 11.71 1.10 20.52
CA VAL A 51 11.77 -0.16 21.28
C VAL A 51 10.48 -0.50 22.03
N ARG A 52 9.57 0.47 22.20
CA ARG A 52 8.39 0.37 23.08
C ARG A 52 7.27 -0.53 22.52
N TYR A 53 6.40 -1.02 23.40
CA TYR A 53 5.16 -1.80 23.14
C TYR A 53 5.32 -3.25 22.65
N GLY A 54 6.53 -3.71 22.32
CA GLY A 54 6.76 -5.09 21.88
C GLY A 54 6.42 -5.36 20.40
N SER A 55 6.84 -6.53 19.91
CA SER A 55 6.81 -6.85 18.48
C SER A 55 5.42 -7.19 17.94
N SER A 56 4.58 -7.84 18.74
CA SER A 56 3.22 -8.27 18.34
C SER A 56 2.32 -7.07 18.06
N LEU A 57 2.23 -6.13 19.00
CA LEU A 57 1.42 -4.91 18.86
C LEU A 57 1.88 -4.09 17.66
N ARG A 58 3.20 -3.87 17.50
CA ARG A 58 3.75 -3.15 16.34
C ARG A 58 3.41 -3.84 15.02
N ARG A 59 3.39 -5.17 14.95
CA ARG A 59 3.02 -5.90 13.73
C ARG A 59 1.54 -5.69 13.37
N GLN A 60 0.65 -5.65 14.35
CA GLN A 60 -0.78 -5.40 14.14
C GLN A 60 -1.02 -3.95 13.72
N THR A 61 -0.48 -2.99 14.48
CA THR A 61 -0.57 -1.55 14.17
C THR A 61 0.01 -1.24 12.79
N LYS A 62 1.12 -1.89 12.39
CA LYS A 62 1.68 -1.71 11.04
C LYS A 62 0.66 -2.01 9.94
N LYS A 63 -0.13 -3.08 10.07
CA LYS A 63 -1.14 -3.44 9.06
C LYS A 63 -2.21 -2.35 8.96
N LEU A 64 -2.72 -1.90 10.11
CA LEU A 64 -3.75 -0.86 10.19
C LEU A 64 -3.23 0.50 9.69
N GLU A 65 -2.00 0.87 10.06
CA GLU A 65 -1.38 2.13 9.66
C GLU A 65 -1.03 2.17 8.17
N VAL A 66 -0.62 1.05 7.58
CA VAL A 66 -0.40 0.99 6.14
C VAL A 66 -1.72 1.12 5.39
N GLN A 67 -2.77 0.45 5.86
CA GLN A 67 -4.11 0.54 5.26
C GLN A 67 -4.68 1.96 5.36
N GLN A 68 -4.63 2.60 6.52
CA GLN A 68 -5.22 3.93 6.69
C GLN A 68 -4.52 5.03 5.88
N HIS A 69 -3.21 4.92 5.64
CA HIS A 69 -2.43 5.89 4.87
C HIS A 69 -2.35 5.55 3.38
N ALA A 70 -2.85 4.37 2.98
CA ALA A 70 -2.93 4.02 1.57
C ALA A 70 -3.93 4.92 0.85
N LYS A 71 -3.63 5.23 -0.41
CA LYS A 71 -4.61 5.86 -1.31
C LYS A 71 -5.45 4.76 -1.95
N TYR A 72 -6.76 4.94 -1.93
CA TYR A 72 -7.71 3.98 -2.51
C TYR A 72 -8.30 4.48 -3.82
N ASP A 73 -8.82 3.55 -4.59
CA ASP A 73 -9.52 3.80 -5.85
C ASP A 73 -10.93 4.34 -5.56
N CYS A 74 -11.29 5.44 -6.23
CA CYS A 74 -12.57 6.10 -6.05
C CYS A 74 -13.65 5.44 -6.91
N SER A 75 -14.75 4.98 -6.31
CA SER A 75 -15.89 4.40 -7.04
C SER A 75 -16.61 5.35 -7.98
N PHE A 76 -16.41 6.67 -7.84
CA PHE A 76 -17.07 7.68 -8.67
C PHE A 76 -16.23 8.15 -9.86
N CYS A 77 -14.93 8.37 -9.66
CA CYS A 77 -14.06 8.95 -10.69
C CYS A 77 -12.93 8.01 -11.14
N GLY A 78 -12.84 6.80 -10.60
CA GLY A 78 -11.82 5.79 -10.95
C GLY A 78 -10.39 6.10 -10.48
N LYS A 79 -10.07 7.35 -10.15
CA LYS A 79 -8.72 7.79 -9.72
C LYS A 79 -8.36 7.27 -8.31
N ARG A 80 -7.09 6.89 -8.11
CA ARG A 80 -6.51 6.48 -6.82
C ARG A 80 -6.14 7.67 -5.92
N THR A 81 -7.14 8.42 -5.50
CA THR A 81 -6.97 9.69 -4.77
C THR A 81 -7.81 9.78 -3.49
N VAL A 82 -8.47 8.68 -3.11
CA VAL A 82 -9.25 8.62 -1.87
C VAL A 82 -8.30 8.54 -0.68
N GLN A 83 -8.50 9.43 0.28
CA GLN A 83 -7.70 9.53 1.50
C GLN A 83 -8.61 9.58 2.72
N ARG A 84 -8.08 9.15 3.86
CA ARG A 84 -8.80 9.19 5.13
C ARG A 84 -8.83 10.62 5.66
N GLY A 85 -10.02 11.15 5.92
CA GLY A 85 -10.20 12.42 6.63
C GLY A 85 -10.29 12.19 8.13
N ALA A 86 -11.26 11.37 8.55
CA ALA A 86 -11.48 10.98 9.93
C ALA A 86 -11.80 9.48 10.02
N ALA A 87 -12.06 8.97 11.22
CA ALA A 87 -12.50 7.59 11.38
C ALA A 87 -13.82 7.36 10.65
N GLY A 88 -13.84 6.43 9.69
CA GLY A 88 -15.02 6.12 8.88
C GLY A 88 -15.34 7.14 7.80
N ILE A 89 -14.62 8.27 7.71
CA ILE A 89 -14.85 9.32 6.71
C ILE A 89 -13.69 9.36 5.73
N TRP A 90 -14.00 9.11 4.46
CA TRP A 90 -13.04 9.06 3.37
C TRP A 90 -13.37 10.13 2.33
N THR A 91 -12.37 10.89 1.91
CA THR A 91 -12.56 12.00 0.97
C THR A 91 -11.70 11.79 -0.26
N CYS A 92 -12.29 11.97 -1.44
CA CYS A 92 -11.56 11.90 -2.70
C CYS A 92 -11.02 13.28 -3.07
N LYS A 93 -9.71 13.41 -3.28
CA LYS A 93 -9.11 14.69 -3.67
C LYS A 93 -9.52 15.18 -5.05
N SER A 94 -9.78 14.27 -6.00
CA SER A 94 -10.09 14.66 -7.38
C SER A 94 -11.55 15.03 -7.60
N CYS A 95 -12.50 14.25 -7.09
CA CYS A 95 -13.93 14.53 -7.25
C CYS A 95 -14.57 15.23 -6.05
N ARG A 96 -13.82 15.43 -4.97
CA ARG A 96 -14.28 16.04 -3.69
C ARG A 96 -15.47 15.32 -3.03
N LYS A 97 -15.85 14.13 -3.50
CA LYS A 97 -16.87 13.32 -2.86
C LYS A 97 -16.36 12.73 -1.56
N THR A 98 -17.21 12.79 -0.54
CA THR A 98 -16.99 12.18 0.76
C THR A 98 -17.80 10.88 0.84
N VAL A 99 -17.20 9.84 1.40
CA VAL A 99 -17.75 8.49 1.48
C VAL A 99 -17.60 7.97 2.90
N ALA A 100 -18.68 7.44 3.44
CA ALA A 100 -18.65 6.68 4.68
C ALA A 100 -18.11 5.26 4.44
N GLY A 101 -17.18 4.82 5.27
CA GLY A 101 -16.49 3.54 5.10
C GLY A 101 -16.02 2.96 6.43
N GLY A 102 -15.08 2.02 6.37
CA GLY A 102 -14.45 1.46 7.57
C GLY A 102 -13.51 2.45 8.26
N ALA A 103 -13.14 2.14 9.51
CA ALA A 103 -12.24 2.97 10.29
C ALA A 103 -10.81 3.07 9.69
N TYR A 104 -10.31 1.98 9.11
CA TYR A 104 -8.96 1.86 8.55
C TYR A 104 -8.92 1.51 7.06
N THR A 105 -10.04 1.07 6.48
CA THR A 105 -10.19 0.77 5.05
C THR A 105 -11.46 1.41 4.49
N VAL A 106 -11.47 1.81 3.21
CA VAL A 106 -12.66 2.44 2.59
C VAL A 106 -13.86 1.50 2.58
N SER A 107 -13.65 0.21 2.30
CA SER A 107 -14.68 -0.83 2.38
C SER A 107 -14.23 -1.94 3.32
N THR A 108 -15.14 -2.38 4.19
CA THR A 108 -14.98 -3.60 4.99
C THR A 108 -15.55 -4.81 4.25
N ALA A 109 -15.14 -6.02 4.65
CA ALA A 109 -15.67 -7.26 4.08
C ALA A 109 -17.17 -7.40 4.35
N ALA A 110 -17.61 -7.11 5.58
CA ALA A 110 -19.01 -7.11 5.95
C ALA A 110 -19.84 -6.10 5.14
N ALA A 111 -19.32 -4.90 4.88
CA ALA A 111 -20.01 -3.93 4.03
C ALA A 111 -20.13 -4.42 2.58
N ALA A 112 -19.13 -5.13 2.07
CA ALA A 112 -19.19 -5.71 0.73
C ALA A 112 -20.27 -6.80 0.62
N THR A 113 -20.39 -7.67 1.61
CA THR A 113 -21.43 -8.72 1.67
C THR A 113 -22.83 -8.13 1.85
N VAL A 114 -22.98 -7.06 2.64
CA VAL A 114 -24.27 -6.38 2.81
C VAL A 114 -24.71 -5.74 1.49
N ARG A 115 -23.80 -5.12 0.74
CA ARG A 115 -24.15 -4.54 -0.57
C ARG A 115 -24.58 -5.59 -1.58
N SER A 116 -23.94 -6.76 -1.63
CA SER A 116 -24.34 -7.84 -2.55
C SER A 116 -25.67 -8.49 -2.15
N THR A 117 -25.90 -8.71 -0.85
CA THR A 117 -27.16 -9.28 -0.35
C THR A 117 -28.33 -8.34 -0.60
N ILE A 118 -28.21 -7.04 -0.29
CA ILE A 118 -29.26 -6.05 -0.57
C ILE A 118 -29.58 -5.99 -2.07
N ARG A 119 -28.56 -5.98 -2.93
CA ARG A 119 -28.75 -5.98 -4.38
C ARG A 119 -29.59 -7.20 -4.82
N ARG A 120 -29.19 -8.40 -4.40
CA ARG A 120 -29.92 -9.63 -4.72
C ARG A 120 -31.38 -9.61 -4.24
N LEU A 121 -31.64 -9.07 -3.04
CA LEU A 121 -32.99 -8.99 -2.50
C LEU A 121 -33.87 -7.99 -3.27
N ARG A 122 -33.29 -6.89 -3.77
CA ARG A 122 -34.02 -5.93 -4.62
C ARG A 122 -34.38 -6.54 -5.96
N ASP A 123 -33.42 -7.22 -6.60
CA ASP A 123 -33.64 -7.88 -7.89
C ASP A 123 -34.74 -8.95 -7.82
N MET A 124 -34.93 -9.60 -6.65
CA MET A 124 -36.01 -10.58 -6.44
C MET A 124 -37.39 -9.95 -6.16
N ALA A 125 -37.44 -8.71 -5.71
CA ALA A 125 -38.69 -8.05 -5.30
C ALA A 125 -39.32 -7.20 -6.42
N GLU A 126 -38.54 -6.85 -7.44
CA GLU A 126 -38.99 -6.11 -8.63
C GLU A 126 -39.50 -7.03 -9.76
N VAL A 127 -39.54 -8.35 -9.52
CA VAL A 127 -40.23 -9.38 -10.34
C VAL A 127 -41.59 -9.67 -9.73
#